data_AF-A0A969YBR7-F1
#
_entry.id   AF-A0A969YBR7-F1
#
_cell.length_a   1.000
_cell.length_b   1.000
_cell.length_c   1.000
_cell.angle_alpha   90.00
_cell.angle_beta   90.00
_cell.angle_gamma   90.00
#
_symmetry.space_group_name_H-M   'P 1'
#
loop_
_entity.id
_entity.type
_entity.pdbx_description
1 polymer ?
#
loop_
_entity_poly.entity_id
_entity_poly.type
_entity_poly.pdbx_seq_one_letter_code
_entity_poly.pdbx_strand_id
1 'polypeptide(L)'
;MQKSCRRLALLAVVTALVASHLTPTETQAAAPAQESRQVRFSEKGALADWVTVGEVVVDLSKGRGGRAGALRVGPGCVARLNLRHVDGSGCVEFWVYDDGSVPADPKANRAGPRWGLVQSDGRVFAVGILYASYLGGSEGYTATACDGRAWFDQLFWLGLHRAPAGWHKWTIDLDPETGLRLFCDGKPLNVNLDKAGLQGFNAIAIWGDAGAGPGQTVWVSDIAITLGGPANLVQTIEADPYDAKALAADPSIHRAVTIHTSTNAPLAPNLDDLPLKSSVSQHGITWTFAKPARVGQFVNGDWYVVGPVTIQAIDPRPLYGAEIPRRELDHMDLERPEAQRVRNGFMLNPPAAMKVAYDSGVRNWFDPALIQKLPVTMNPGDSLVSTVSMPKGLVLHAQLRNNIERGVDDSSPIRTAAVLTCVSKRRPVGTMTTTGRDRGRPGTHSSTRCGHATAPRFRLPPTVGNNRTRIATTVRRLNRSVERDGDAGALAHAHIYGAGSTS
;
A
#
# COMPACT_ATOMS: atom_id res chain seq x y z
N MET A 1 -72.45 -47.35 -49.37
CA MET A 1 -71.98 -48.35 -50.36
C MET A 1 -70.51 -48.67 -50.08
N GLN A 2 -70.12 -49.94 -50.22
CA GLN A 2 -68.77 -50.51 -50.41
C GLN A 2 -67.51 -49.87 -49.77
N LYS A 3 -66.84 -50.67 -48.91
CA LYS A 3 -65.41 -51.13 -48.97
C LYS A 3 -64.27 -50.07 -48.90
N SER A 4 -63.09 -50.33 -48.31
CA SER A 4 -62.55 -51.36 -47.39
C SER A 4 -61.11 -50.95 -46.98
N CYS A 5 -60.47 -51.70 -46.06
CA CYS A 5 -59.03 -51.68 -45.69
C CYS A 5 -58.55 -50.49 -44.82
N ARG A 6 -58.15 -50.68 -43.55
CA ARG A 6 -56.90 -51.32 -43.00
C ARG A 6 -55.67 -50.39 -43.11
N ARG A 7 -54.79 -50.21 -42.10
CA ARG A 7 -54.75 -50.54 -40.64
C ARG A 7 -53.43 -49.92 -40.07
N LEU A 8 -53.28 -49.76 -38.74
CA LEU A 8 -52.05 -49.35 -38.01
C LEU A 8 -51.60 -47.88 -38.29
N ALA A 9 -50.83 -47.15 -37.46
CA ALA A 9 -50.23 -47.28 -36.11
C ALA A 9 -49.72 -45.87 -35.67
N LEU A 10 -49.35 -45.52 -34.42
CA LEU A 10 -49.57 -46.03 -33.05
C LEU A 10 -49.05 -44.93 -32.05
N LEU A 11 -49.70 -44.77 -30.88
CA LEU A 11 -49.25 -44.00 -29.68
C LEU A 11 -48.81 -42.53 -29.82
N ALA A 12 -49.55 -41.63 -29.17
CA ALA A 12 -49.02 -40.39 -28.60
C ALA A 12 -49.11 -40.50 -27.06
N VAL A 13 -48.01 -40.21 -26.36
CA VAL A 13 -47.95 -40.24 -24.89
C VAL A 13 -48.34 -38.88 -24.32
N VAL A 14 -49.23 -38.88 -23.34
CA VAL A 14 -49.62 -37.68 -22.58
C VAL A 14 -48.60 -37.45 -21.46
N THR A 15 -48.08 -36.22 -21.34
CA THR A 15 -47.28 -35.80 -20.17
C THR A 15 -47.97 -34.60 -19.51
N ALA A 16 -48.25 -34.70 -18.22
CA ALA A 16 -49.01 -33.71 -17.47
C ALA A 16 -48.18 -32.47 -17.13
N LEU A 17 -48.81 -31.30 -17.19
CA LEU A 17 -48.22 -30.04 -16.76
C LEU A 17 -48.33 -29.91 -15.23
N VAL A 18 -47.20 -29.78 -14.53
CA VAL A 18 -47.16 -29.38 -13.12
C VAL A 18 -46.64 -27.94 -13.04
N ALA A 19 -47.44 -27.04 -12.48
CA ALA A 19 -47.03 -25.67 -12.24
C ALA A 19 -46.20 -25.59 -10.95
N SER A 20 -44.97 -25.09 -11.06
CA SER A 20 -44.10 -24.80 -9.91
C SER A 20 -43.84 -23.30 -9.86
N HIS A 21 -44.17 -22.66 -8.74
CA HIS A 21 -43.90 -21.25 -8.52
C HIS A 21 -42.38 -21.03 -8.42
N LEU A 22 -41.82 -20.28 -9.37
CA LEU A 22 -40.45 -19.79 -9.30
C LEU A 22 -40.44 -18.36 -8.74
N THR A 23 -39.59 -18.14 -7.74
CA THR A 23 -39.29 -16.83 -7.17
C THR A 23 -38.65 -15.90 -8.21
N PRO A 24 -38.82 -14.57 -8.09
CA PRO A 24 -38.20 -13.64 -9.02
C PRO A 24 -36.68 -13.77 -8.95
N THR A 25 -36.07 -14.01 -10.12
CA THR A 25 -34.62 -14.12 -10.22
C THR A 25 -34.00 -12.77 -9.88
N GLU A 26 -33.13 -12.77 -8.86
CA GLU A 26 -32.27 -11.65 -8.53
C GLU A 26 -31.57 -11.17 -9.81
N THR A 27 -31.74 -9.89 -10.16
CA THR A 27 -31.16 -9.35 -11.39
C THR A 27 -29.66 -9.28 -11.21
N GLN A 28 -28.99 -10.35 -11.65
CA GLN A 28 -27.54 -10.43 -11.72
C GLN A 28 -27.07 -9.28 -12.61
N ALA A 29 -26.57 -8.21 -11.98
CA ALA A 29 -26.09 -7.04 -12.68
C ALA A 29 -25.00 -7.52 -13.66
N ALA A 30 -25.28 -7.39 -14.96
CA ALA A 30 -24.31 -7.71 -15.98
C ALA A 30 -23.07 -6.84 -15.70
N ALA A 31 -21.90 -7.49 -15.58
CA ALA A 31 -20.65 -6.76 -15.55
C ALA A 31 -20.63 -5.80 -16.77
N PRO A 32 -20.25 -4.52 -16.58
CA PRO A 32 -20.34 -3.52 -17.64
C PRO A 32 -19.61 -4.04 -18.88
N ALA A 33 -20.28 -3.99 -20.03
CA ALA A 33 -19.78 -4.56 -21.27
C ALA A 33 -18.38 -4.01 -21.58
N GLN A 34 -17.38 -4.89 -21.49
CA GLN A 34 -15.99 -4.53 -21.57
C GLN A 34 -15.63 -4.22 -23.02
N GLU A 35 -15.51 -2.94 -23.36
CA GLU A 35 -15.26 -2.51 -24.74
C GLU A 35 -13.85 -2.93 -25.18
N SER A 36 -13.77 -3.82 -26.16
CA SER A 36 -12.52 -4.32 -26.72
C SER A 36 -12.33 -3.87 -28.17
N ARG A 37 -11.18 -3.28 -28.48
CA ARG A 37 -10.81 -2.77 -29.80
C ARG A 37 -9.44 -3.33 -30.21
N GLN A 38 -9.32 -3.78 -31.47
CA GLN A 38 -8.02 -4.04 -32.10
C GLN A 38 -7.73 -2.97 -33.14
N VAL A 39 -6.48 -2.48 -33.18
CA VAL A 39 -5.99 -1.57 -34.21
C VAL A 39 -4.86 -2.25 -34.98
N ARG A 40 -5.01 -2.30 -36.31
CA ARG A 40 -4.04 -2.87 -37.25
C ARG A 40 -3.69 -1.84 -38.31
N PHE A 41 -2.46 -1.89 -38.80
CA PHE A 41 -1.93 -0.92 -39.76
C PHE A 41 -1.72 -1.56 -41.13
N SER A 42 -2.70 -2.33 -41.59
CA SER A 42 -2.66 -3.05 -42.88
C SER A 42 -3.03 -2.21 -44.09
N GLU A 43 -3.56 -1.00 -43.88
CA GLU A 43 -3.96 -0.06 -44.92
C GLU A 43 -3.82 1.39 -44.46
N LYS A 44 -3.76 2.34 -45.41
CA LYS A 44 -3.57 3.77 -45.10
C LYS A 44 -4.72 4.40 -44.29
N GLY A 45 -5.92 3.84 -44.37
CA GLY A 45 -7.09 4.28 -43.60
C GLY A 45 -6.99 4.08 -42.09
N ALA A 46 -6.04 3.27 -41.61
CA ALA A 46 -5.87 2.94 -40.19
C ALA A 46 -5.57 4.15 -39.28
N LEU A 47 -5.24 5.32 -39.85
CA LEU A 47 -4.95 6.55 -39.11
C LEU A 47 -6.16 7.50 -38.97
N ALA A 48 -7.35 7.15 -39.46
CA ALA A 48 -8.51 8.05 -39.49
C ALA A 48 -8.90 8.61 -38.10
N ASP A 49 -8.80 7.80 -37.04
CA ASP A 49 -9.11 8.20 -35.66
C ASP A 49 -7.90 8.76 -34.90
N TRP A 50 -6.73 8.85 -35.53
CA TRP A 50 -5.48 9.24 -34.88
C TRP A 50 -5.21 10.73 -35.05
N VAL A 51 -4.90 11.41 -33.94
CA VAL A 51 -4.35 12.76 -33.94
C VAL A 51 -2.83 12.63 -34.08
N THR A 52 -2.28 13.13 -35.18
CA THR A 52 -0.85 13.03 -35.48
C THR A 52 -0.16 14.40 -35.52
N VAL A 53 1.12 14.41 -35.17
CA VAL A 53 2.03 15.56 -35.30
C VAL A 53 3.29 15.06 -35.98
N GLY A 54 3.73 15.74 -37.04
CA GLY A 54 4.87 15.32 -37.86
C GLY A 54 4.56 14.16 -38.83
N GLU A 55 5.60 13.52 -39.35
CA GLU A 55 5.51 12.41 -40.30
C GLU A 55 5.19 11.08 -39.58
N VAL A 56 3.90 10.86 -39.32
CA VAL A 56 3.36 9.58 -38.86
C VAL A 56 2.70 8.87 -40.03
N VAL A 57 3.17 7.65 -40.36
CA VAL A 57 2.72 6.91 -41.55
C VAL A 57 2.50 5.42 -41.26
N VAL A 58 1.63 4.80 -42.06
CA VAL A 58 1.53 3.34 -42.13
C VAL A 58 2.62 2.81 -43.06
N ASP A 59 3.62 2.15 -42.49
CA ASP A 59 4.70 1.48 -43.20
C ASP A 59 4.29 0.04 -43.48
N LEU A 60 3.80 -0.21 -44.71
CA LEU A 60 3.37 -1.54 -45.16
C LEU A 60 4.54 -2.53 -45.35
N SER A 61 5.79 -2.05 -45.41
CA SER A 61 6.97 -2.91 -45.54
C SER A 61 7.39 -3.53 -44.21
N LYS A 62 7.06 -2.87 -43.08
CA LYS A 62 7.39 -3.34 -41.73
C LYS A 62 6.21 -4.08 -41.10
N GLY A 63 6.25 -5.41 -41.11
CA GLY A 63 5.24 -6.28 -40.50
C GLY A 63 5.74 -7.05 -39.27
N ARG A 64 4.82 -7.57 -38.46
CA ARG A 64 5.11 -8.61 -37.43
C ARG A 64 4.43 -9.92 -37.81
N GLY A 65 5.17 -11.03 -37.71
CA GLY A 65 4.63 -12.39 -37.87
C GLY A 65 3.92 -12.64 -39.21
N GLY A 66 4.46 -12.11 -40.31
CA GLY A 66 3.88 -12.24 -41.66
C GLY A 66 2.66 -11.37 -41.94
N ARG A 67 2.23 -10.52 -40.99
CA ARG A 67 1.12 -9.56 -41.17
C ARG A 67 1.61 -8.30 -41.86
N ALA A 68 0.76 -7.70 -42.70
CA ALA A 68 1.07 -6.44 -43.37
C ALA A 68 1.01 -5.25 -42.42
N GLY A 69 2.13 -4.53 -42.34
CA GLY A 69 2.22 -3.14 -41.89
C GLY A 69 2.29 -2.85 -40.38
N ALA A 70 2.85 -1.68 -40.11
CA ALA A 70 3.00 -1.08 -38.79
C ALA A 70 2.90 0.45 -38.86
N LEU A 71 2.50 1.07 -37.75
CA LEU A 71 2.58 2.50 -37.54
C LEU A 71 4.04 2.91 -37.34
N ARG A 72 4.61 3.66 -38.28
CA ARG A 72 5.95 4.27 -38.16
C ARG A 72 5.81 5.66 -37.54
N VAL A 73 6.49 5.88 -36.43
CA VAL A 73 6.60 7.20 -35.78
C VAL A 73 8.08 7.61 -35.79
N GLY A 74 8.40 8.60 -36.60
CA GLY A 74 9.76 9.14 -36.72
C GLY A 74 10.14 10.10 -35.58
N PRO A 75 11.41 10.56 -35.54
CA PRO A 75 11.86 11.58 -34.59
C PRO A 75 10.99 12.84 -34.62
N GLY A 76 10.76 13.46 -33.46
CA GLY A 76 9.90 14.62 -33.27
C GLY A 76 8.40 14.39 -33.49
N CYS A 77 7.98 13.22 -33.95
CA CYS A 77 6.59 12.93 -34.30
C CYS A 77 5.80 12.38 -33.11
N VAL A 78 4.47 12.55 -33.14
CA VAL A 78 3.54 12.03 -32.13
C VAL A 78 2.31 11.44 -32.81
N ALA A 79 1.87 10.28 -32.32
CA ALA A 79 0.60 9.66 -32.71
C ALA A 79 -0.24 9.41 -31.45
N ARG A 80 -1.42 10.02 -31.36
CA ARG A 80 -2.38 9.85 -30.25
C ARG A 80 -3.69 9.25 -30.77
N LEU A 81 -4.20 8.24 -30.07
CA LEU A 81 -5.53 7.70 -30.29
C LEU A 81 -6.38 7.96 -29.03
N ASN A 82 -7.43 8.76 -29.18
CA ASN A 82 -8.42 8.95 -28.12
C ASN A 82 -9.34 7.73 -28.06
N LEU A 83 -9.64 7.26 -26.85
CA LEU A 83 -10.38 6.02 -26.62
C LEU A 83 -11.74 6.26 -25.98
N ARG A 84 -11.84 7.28 -25.11
CA ARG A 84 -13.07 7.67 -24.41
C ARG A 84 -12.99 9.12 -23.95
N HIS A 85 -14.11 9.69 -23.49
CA HIS A 85 -14.16 11.06 -22.99
C HIS A 85 -13.70 11.20 -21.53
N VAL A 86 -13.89 10.16 -20.71
CA VAL A 86 -13.56 10.16 -19.28
C VAL A 86 -12.40 9.21 -18.99
N ASP A 87 -11.61 9.51 -17.96
CA ASP A 87 -10.57 8.61 -17.48
C ASP A 87 -11.17 7.38 -16.78
N GLY A 88 -10.49 6.25 -16.89
CA GLY A 88 -10.87 5.01 -16.22
C GLY A 88 -9.78 3.94 -16.27
N SER A 89 -10.14 2.75 -15.79
CA SER A 89 -9.32 1.53 -15.84
C SER A 89 -9.30 0.89 -17.22
N GLY A 90 -8.43 -0.11 -17.42
CA GLY A 90 -8.34 -0.90 -18.64
C GLY A 90 -6.93 -1.38 -18.96
N CYS A 91 -6.84 -2.23 -19.97
CA CYS A 91 -5.59 -2.85 -20.41
C CYS A 91 -5.30 -2.49 -21.87
N VAL A 92 -4.05 -2.13 -22.17
CA VAL A 92 -3.57 -1.82 -23.51
C VAL A 92 -2.32 -2.65 -23.80
N GLU A 93 -2.35 -3.35 -24.92
CA GLU A 93 -1.24 -4.13 -25.43
C GLU A 93 -0.70 -3.48 -26.70
N PHE A 94 0.60 -3.24 -26.75
CA PHE A 94 1.34 -2.74 -27.90
C PHE A 94 2.32 -3.82 -28.36
N TRP A 95 2.44 -4.07 -29.67
CA TRP A 95 3.68 -4.65 -30.18
C TRP A 95 4.55 -3.54 -30.72
N VAL A 96 5.77 -3.42 -30.18
CA VAL A 96 6.70 -2.34 -30.48
C VAL A 96 8.00 -2.93 -31.01
N TYR A 97 8.50 -2.38 -32.11
CA TYR A 97 9.81 -2.73 -32.66
C TYR A 97 10.85 -1.72 -32.18
N ASP A 98 11.79 -2.18 -31.36
CA ASP A 98 13.02 -1.46 -31.05
C ASP A 98 14.09 -1.89 -32.07
N ASP A 99 14.63 -0.95 -32.83
CA ASP A 99 15.70 -1.21 -33.81
C ASP A 99 17.11 -1.26 -33.18
N GLY A 100 17.22 -1.05 -31.87
CA GLY A 100 18.48 -1.06 -31.12
C GLY A 100 19.34 0.20 -31.29
N SER A 101 18.87 1.22 -32.02
CA SER A 101 19.63 2.46 -32.25
C SER A 101 20.00 3.15 -30.94
N VAL A 102 21.16 3.82 -30.94
CA VAL A 102 21.68 4.59 -29.80
C VAL A 102 22.13 5.96 -30.33
N PRO A 103 21.80 7.08 -29.65
CA PRO A 103 22.30 8.40 -30.01
C PRO A 103 23.81 8.49 -29.83
N ALA A 104 24.45 9.43 -30.52
CA ALA A 104 25.91 9.64 -30.46
C ALA A 104 26.43 9.90 -29.03
N ASP A 105 25.62 10.57 -28.20
CA ASP A 105 25.83 10.68 -26.75
C ASP A 105 24.63 10.06 -26.00
N PRO A 106 24.75 8.82 -25.48
CA PRO A 106 23.72 8.18 -24.67
C PRO A 106 23.72 8.61 -23.20
N LYS A 107 24.62 9.53 -22.80
CA LYS A 107 24.70 10.10 -21.45
C LYS A 107 24.14 11.51 -21.36
N ALA A 108 23.92 12.19 -22.48
CA ALA A 108 23.10 13.39 -22.55
C ALA A 108 21.61 13.10 -22.25
N ASN A 109 20.92 14.06 -21.64
CA ASN A 109 19.48 13.97 -21.37
C ASN A 109 18.68 14.00 -22.69
N ARG A 110 18.02 12.89 -23.02
CA ARG A 110 17.23 12.74 -24.25
C ARG A 110 16.07 11.77 -24.05
N ALA A 111 14.85 12.24 -24.32
CA ALA A 111 13.67 11.37 -24.39
C ALA A 111 13.60 10.72 -25.78
N GLY A 112 14.03 9.47 -25.88
CA GLY A 112 13.90 8.65 -27.08
C GLY A 112 12.45 8.20 -27.33
N PRO A 113 12.24 7.21 -28.21
CA PRO A 113 10.91 6.69 -28.50
C PRO A 113 10.25 6.10 -27.26
N ARG A 114 8.94 6.32 -27.14
CA ARG A 114 8.14 5.95 -25.97
C ARG A 114 6.66 5.82 -26.32
N TRP A 115 5.92 5.03 -25.56
CA TRP A 115 4.52 4.71 -25.79
C TRP A 115 3.81 4.45 -24.46
N GLY A 116 2.52 4.77 -24.38
CA GLY A 116 1.72 4.44 -23.21
C GLY A 116 0.39 5.15 -23.11
N LEU A 117 -0.03 5.37 -21.87
CA LEU A 117 -1.35 5.86 -21.47
C LEU A 117 -1.32 7.37 -21.23
N VAL A 118 -2.44 8.04 -21.54
CA VAL A 118 -2.63 9.48 -21.29
C VAL A 118 -3.95 9.70 -20.55
N GLN A 119 -3.88 10.48 -19.47
CA GLN A 119 -4.98 10.95 -18.64
C GLN A 119 -5.53 12.29 -19.18
N SER A 120 -6.77 12.65 -18.82
CA SER A 120 -7.42 13.88 -19.30
C SER A 120 -6.73 15.18 -18.84
N ASP A 121 -6.06 15.17 -17.69
CA ASP A 121 -5.28 16.30 -17.15
C ASP A 121 -3.90 16.48 -17.82
N GLY A 122 -3.53 15.58 -18.75
CA GLY A 122 -2.25 15.58 -19.43
C GLY A 122 -1.18 14.71 -18.77
N ARG A 123 -1.44 14.12 -17.60
CA ARG A 123 -0.53 13.12 -17.00
C ARG A 123 -0.38 11.92 -17.93
N VAL A 124 0.84 11.42 -18.04
CA VAL A 124 1.16 10.23 -18.84
C VAL A 124 1.83 9.16 -17.99
N PHE A 125 1.61 7.90 -18.34
CA PHE A 125 2.50 6.81 -17.98
C PHE A 125 2.99 6.16 -19.28
N ALA A 126 4.30 6.19 -19.52
CA ALA A 126 4.89 5.72 -20.76
C ALA A 126 6.10 4.80 -20.50
N VAL A 127 6.20 3.73 -21.27
CA VAL A 127 7.43 2.94 -21.41
C VAL A 127 8.24 3.55 -22.55
N GLY A 128 9.56 3.61 -22.42
CA GLY A 128 10.40 3.98 -23.54
C GLY A 128 11.89 3.89 -23.26
N ILE A 129 12.62 4.61 -24.10
CA ILE A 129 14.07 4.62 -24.14
C ILE A 129 14.52 6.02 -23.72
N LEU A 130 14.94 6.16 -22.46
CA LEU A 130 15.32 7.44 -21.86
C LEU A 130 16.82 7.46 -21.60
N TYR A 131 17.51 8.44 -22.18
CA TYR A 131 18.95 8.65 -22.02
C TYR A 131 19.20 9.76 -21.01
N ALA A 132 20.13 9.50 -20.09
CA ALA A 132 20.68 10.44 -19.13
C ALA A 132 21.96 9.81 -18.55
N SER A 133 22.81 10.60 -17.88
CA SER A 133 24.10 10.10 -17.36
C SER A 133 23.93 8.93 -16.39
N TYR A 134 22.88 9.00 -15.57
CA TYR A 134 22.44 8.04 -14.55
C TYR A 134 21.46 6.97 -15.06
N LEU A 135 21.15 6.94 -16.37
CA LEU A 135 20.28 5.92 -16.97
C LEU A 135 21.06 5.00 -17.93
N GLY A 136 20.53 3.79 -18.09
CA GLY A 136 21.02 2.77 -19.01
C GLY A 136 20.31 2.74 -20.36
N GLY A 137 19.88 3.89 -20.91
CA GLY A 137 19.03 3.95 -22.12
C GLY A 137 19.65 3.35 -23.40
N SER A 138 20.98 3.21 -23.46
CA SER A 138 21.65 2.45 -24.52
C SER A 138 21.42 0.94 -24.42
N GLU A 139 21.18 0.43 -23.21
CA GLU A 139 21.15 -1.01 -22.90
C GLU A 139 19.75 -1.53 -22.58
N GLY A 140 18.87 -0.69 -22.01
CA GLY A 140 17.60 -1.12 -21.45
C GLY A 140 16.51 -0.05 -21.40
N TYR A 141 15.31 -0.47 -20.99
CA TYR A 141 14.10 0.35 -20.99
C TYR A 141 13.82 1.01 -19.63
N THR A 142 13.22 2.20 -19.67
CA THR A 142 12.76 2.94 -18.50
C THR A 142 11.30 3.36 -18.71
N ALA A 143 10.43 3.11 -17.73
CA ALA A 143 9.11 3.72 -17.72
C ALA A 143 9.15 5.05 -16.97
N THR A 144 8.24 5.97 -17.32
CA THR A 144 8.12 7.28 -16.70
C THR A 144 6.67 7.64 -16.45
N ALA A 145 6.44 8.36 -15.35
CA ALA A 145 5.21 9.12 -15.12
C ALA A 145 5.57 10.61 -15.03
N CYS A 146 4.82 11.45 -15.73
CA CYS A 146 5.03 12.90 -15.75
C CYS A 146 3.79 13.65 -16.30
N ASP A 147 3.87 14.97 -16.41
CA ASP A 147 2.88 15.87 -17.03
C ASP A 147 2.89 15.85 -18.59
N GLY A 148 3.59 14.90 -19.21
CA GLY A 148 3.81 14.84 -20.65
C GLY A 148 4.85 15.83 -21.19
N ARG A 149 5.51 16.61 -20.32
CA ARG A 149 6.56 17.59 -20.67
C ARG A 149 7.88 17.24 -19.97
N ALA A 150 7.84 16.98 -18.66
CA ALA A 150 8.98 16.65 -17.83
C ALA A 150 9.28 15.14 -17.81
N TRP A 151 9.73 14.58 -18.94
CA TRP A 151 9.98 13.14 -19.15
C TRP A 151 11.01 12.48 -18.21
N PHE A 152 11.63 13.23 -17.32
CA PHE A 152 12.62 12.78 -16.34
C PHE A 152 12.19 13.01 -14.87
N ASP A 153 10.92 13.40 -14.65
CA ASP A 153 10.33 13.67 -13.33
C ASP A 153 10.29 12.39 -12.47
N GLN A 154 9.47 11.41 -12.87
CA GLN A 154 9.39 10.12 -12.20
C GLN A 154 9.84 9.00 -13.13
N LEU A 155 10.77 8.17 -12.67
CA LEU A 155 11.47 7.17 -13.47
C LEU A 155 11.44 5.80 -12.80
N PHE A 156 11.20 4.77 -13.60
CA PHE A 156 11.08 3.38 -13.18
C PHE A 156 11.96 2.50 -14.08
N TRP A 157 13.10 2.05 -13.57
CA TRP A 157 13.99 1.14 -14.31
C TRP A 157 13.34 -0.24 -14.46
N LEU A 158 13.31 -0.77 -15.68
CA LEU A 158 12.56 -1.99 -15.99
C LEU A 158 13.39 -3.28 -15.97
N GLY A 159 14.73 -3.20 -15.89
CA GLY A 159 15.60 -4.37 -15.85
C GLY A 159 15.58 -5.25 -17.12
N LEU A 160 15.11 -4.69 -18.25
CA LEU A 160 15.01 -5.36 -19.54
C LEU A 160 16.05 -4.81 -20.52
N HIS A 161 16.69 -5.69 -21.30
CA HIS A 161 17.63 -5.32 -22.34
C HIS A 161 16.94 -5.00 -23.68
N ARG A 162 17.51 -4.06 -24.43
CA ARG A 162 17.09 -3.66 -25.79
C ARG A 162 17.66 -4.57 -26.89
N ALA A 163 18.71 -5.33 -26.59
CA ALA A 163 19.40 -6.19 -27.54
C ALA A 163 18.95 -7.66 -27.42
N PRO A 164 18.78 -8.39 -28.54
CA PRO A 164 18.85 -7.91 -29.93
C PRO A 164 17.62 -7.09 -30.35
N ALA A 165 17.79 -6.23 -31.35
CA ALA A 165 16.71 -5.45 -31.96
C ALA A 165 15.55 -6.36 -32.41
N GLY A 166 14.31 -6.00 -32.06
CA GLY A 166 13.20 -6.95 -32.11
C GLY A 166 11.83 -6.36 -31.80
N TRP A 167 10.81 -7.20 -32.04
CA TRP A 167 9.43 -6.93 -31.64
C TRP A 167 9.21 -7.42 -30.22
N HIS A 168 8.78 -6.53 -29.32
CA HIS A 168 8.36 -6.85 -27.96
C HIS A 168 6.87 -6.55 -27.76
N LYS A 169 6.18 -7.42 -27.01
CA LYS A 169 4.82 -7.16 -26.57
C LYS A 169 4.82 -6.45 -25.22
N TRP A 170 4.35 -5.22 -25.19
CA TRP A 170 4.17 -4.45 -23.97
C TRP A 170 2.70 -4.46 -23.57
N THR A 171 2.38 -4.90 -22.37
CA THR A 171 1.03 -4.81 -21.81
C THR A 171 1.05 -3.85 -20.63
N ILE A 172 0.36 -2.72 -20.77
CA ILE A 172 0.13 -1.76 -19.69
C ILE A 172 -1.31 -1.95 -19.22
N ASP A 173 -1.46 -2.36 -17.97
CA ASP A 173 -2.73 -2.75 -17.39
C ASP A 173 -3.01 -1.89 -16.16
N LEU A 174 -3.98 -0.98 -16.27
CA LEU A 174 -4.47 -0.20 -15.14
C LEU A 174 -5.69 -0.91 -14.56
N ASP A 175 -5.43 -1.69 -13.52
CA ASP A 175 -6.44 -2.41 -12.76
C ASP A 175 -7.27 -1.42 -11.92
N PRO A 176 -8.61 -1.55 -11.89
CA PRO A 176 -9.48 -0.58 -11.21
C PRO A 176 -9.29 -0.53 -9.68
N GLU A 177 -8.67 -1.53 -9.06
CA GLU A 177 -8.44 -1.57 -7.61
C GLU A 177 -6.95 -1.54 -7.26
N THR A 178 -6.13 -2.29 -8.00
CA THR A 178 -4.71 -2.54 -7.66
C THR A 178 -3.71 -1.67 -8.41
N GLY A 179 -4.17 -0.81 -9.35
CA GLY A 179 -3.32 0.18 -10.02
C GLY A 179 -2.55 -0.37 -11.22
N LEU A 180 -1.42 0.28 -11.53
CA LEU A 180 -0.65 -0.02 -12.75
C LEU A 180 0.18 -1.31 -12.62
N ARG A 181 0.00 -2.19 -13.60
CA ARG A 181 0.83 -3.37 -13.86
C ARG A 181 1.47 -3.25 -15.24
N LEU A 182 2.70 -3.73 -15.37
CA LEU A 182 3.46 -3.70 -16.61
C LEU A 182 4.03 -5.09 -16.92
N PHE A 183 3.90 -5.51 -18.18
CA PHE A 183 4.42 -6.78 -18.68
C PHE A 183 5.21 -6.56 -19.97
N CYS A 184 6.27 -7.35 -20.16
CA CYS A 184 6.97 -7.49 -21.44
C CYS A 184 6.95 -8.96 -21.88
N ASP A 185 6.56 -9.21 -23.12
CA ASP A 185 6.46 -10.55 -23.74
C ASP A 185 5.65 -11.55 -22.89
N GLY A 186 4.58 -11.05 -22.28
CA GLY A 186 3.68 -11.81 -21.40
C GLY A 186 4.21 -12.04 -19.97
N LYS A 187 5.42 -11.59 -19.64
CA LYS A 187 6.01 -11.72 -18.30
C LYS A 187 5.77 -10.43 -17.49
N PRO A 188 5.24 -10.52 -16.25
CA PRO A 188 5.11 -9.35 -15.38
C PRO A 188 6.49 -8.81 -15.01
N LEU A 189 6.63 -7.49 -14.94
CA LEU A 189 7.85 -6.83 -14.50
C LEU A 189 7.76 -6.51 -13.01
N ASN A 190 8.79 -6.88 -12.25
CA ASN A 190 8.84 -6.62 -10.81
C ASN A 190 9.29 -5.17 -10.53
N VAL A 191 8.40 -4.21 -10.79
CA VAL A 191 8.63 -2.78 -10.60
C VAL A 191 7.45 -2.18 -9.84
N ASN A 192 7.74 -1.42 -8.77
CA ASN A 192 6.68 -0.76 -8.01
C ASN A 192 6.21 0.51 -8.74
N LEU A 193 4.97 0.48 -9.24
CA LEU A 193 4.33 1.58 -9.95
C LEU A 193 3.28 2.33 -9.10
N ASP A 194 3.12 2.02 -7.81
CA ASP A 194 2.14 2.67 -6.91
C ASP A 194 2.29 4.20 -6.95
N LYS A 195 3.52 4.69 -7.05
CA LYS A 195 3.83 6.13 -7.05
C LYS A 195 3.59 6.84 -8.39
N ALA A 196 3.29 6.13 -9.49
CA ALA A 196 3.09 6.73 -10.82
C ALA A 196 1.89 7.71 -10.88
N GLY A 197 0.95 7.59 -9.94
CA GLY A 197 -0.12 8.57 -9.71
C GLY A 197 -1.19 8.66 -10.80
N LEU A 198 -1.18 7.77 -11.80
CA LEU A 198 -2.20 7.69 -12.84
C LEU A 198 -3.51 7.18 -12.23
N GLN A 199 -4.55 8.00 -12.26
CA GLN A 199 -5.90 7.69 -11.74
C GLN A 199 -6.80 7.06 -12.80
N GLY A 200 -6.43 7.18 -14.08
CA GLY A 200 -7.14 6.63 -15.21
C GLY A 200 -6.49 7.04 -16.52
N PHE A 201 -7.01 6.53 -17.63
CA PHE A 201 -6.61 7.00 -18.96
C PHE A 201 -7.81 7.16 -19.89
N ASN A 202 -7.73 8.13 -20.80
CA ASN A 202 -8.73 8.37 -21.84
C ASN A 202 -8.17 8.19 -23.26
N ALA A 203 -6.85 8.09 -23.41
CA ALA A 203 -6.16 7.94 -24.67
C ALA A 203 -4.88 7.10 -24.53
N ILE A 204 -4.36 6.65 -25.67
CA ILE A 204 -2.99 6.15 -25.81
C ILE A 204 -2.19 7.11 -26.69
N ALA A 205 -0.88 7.16 -26.48
CA ALA A 205 0.01 7.91 -27.36
C ALA A 205 1.35 7.20 -27.55
N ILE A 206 1.96 7.48 -28.70
CA ILE A 206 3.27 7.03 -29.13
C ILE A 206 4.03 8.28 -29.54
N TRP A 207 5.20 8.48 -28.96
CA TRP A 207 6.06 9.62 -29.23
C TRP A 207 7.38 9.10 -29.82
N GLY A 208 7.82 9.74 -30.90
CA GLY A 208 9.16 9.53 -31.44
C GLY A 208 10.24 10.11 -30.55
N ASP A 209 11.48 9.85 -30.95
CA ASP A 209 12.68 10.42 -30.34
C ASP A 209 12.65 11.96 -30.42
N ALA A 210 12.74 12.62 -29.26
CA ALA A 210 12.70 14.08 -29.13
C ALA A 210 14.10 14.73 -29.02
N GLY A 211 15.18 13.96 -29.17
CA GLY A 211 16.54 14.49 -29.14
C GLY A 211 16.97 15.18 -30.43
N ALA A 212 18.02 16.01 -30.32
CA ALA A 212 18.67 16.62 -31.47
C ALA A 212 19.52 15.61 -32.27
N GLY A 213 19.72 15.89 -33.55
CA GLY A 213 20.53 15.06 -34.46
C GLY A 213 19.80 13.81 -34.95
N PRO A 214 20.52 12.77 -35.43
CA PRO A 214 19.94 11.50 -35.82
C PRO A 214 19.13 10.91 -34.67
N GLY A 215 17.91 10.46 -34.93
CA GLY A 215 17.00 9.94 -33.93
C GLY A 215 16.39 8.61 -34.30
N GLN A 216 16.03 7.85 -33.28
CA GLN A 216 15.46 6.53 -33.45
C GLN A 216 14.01 6.62 -33.98
N THR A 217 13.68 5.75 -34.93
CA THR A 217 12.30 5.54 -35.40
C THR A 217 11.72 4.34 -34.67
N VAL A 218 10.44 4.42 -34.26
CA VAL A 218 9.73 3.30 -33.66
C VAL A 218 8.60 2.82 -34.57
N TRP A 219 8.38 1.51 -34.60
CA TRP A 219 7.22 0.92 -35.28
C TRP A 219 6.31 0.22 -34.28
N VAL A 220 5.01 0.43 -34.40
CA VAL A 220 3.99 -0.19 -33.55
C VAL A 220 3.00 -0.98 -34.39
N SER A 221 2.62 -2.18 -33.96
CA SER A 221 1.68 -3.07 -34.64
C SER A 221 0.74 -3.76 -33.66
N ASP A 222 -0.33 -4.37 -34.18
CA ASP A 222 -1.40 -5.09 -33.44
C ASP A 222 -1.69 -4.52 -32.04
N ILE A 223 -2.20 -3.29 -31.96
CA ILE A 223 -2.59 -2.71 -30.67
C ILE A 223 -3.91 -3.36 -30.24
N ALA A 224 -3.95 -3.94 -29.05
CA ALA A 224 -5.18 -4.45 -28.44
C ALA A 224 -5.55 -3.57 -27.24
N ILE A 225 -6.81 -3.18 -27.16
CA ILE A 225 -7.32 -2.22 -26.17
C ILE A 225 -8.55 -2.85 -25.54
N THR A 226 -8.61 -2.83 -24.21
CA THR A 226 -9.72 -3.36 -23.43
C THR A 226 -10.06 -2.36 -22.34
N LEU A 227 -11.13 -1.59 -22.53
CA LEU A 227 -11.53 -0.53 -21.61
C LEU A 227 -12.33 -1.10 -20.42
N GLY A 228 -11.92 -0.72 -19.21
CA GLY A 228 -12.64 -1.00 -17.97
C GLY A 228 -13.51 0.19 -17.52
N GLY A 229 -14.20 0.02 -16.40
CA GLY A 229 -14.98 1.09 -15.75
C GLY A 229 -14.10 2.13 -15.02
N PRO A 230 -14.70 2.95 -14.14
CA PRO A 230 -13.95 3.85 -13.25
C PRO A 230 -12.89 3.10 -12.43
N ALA A 231 -11.75 3.74 -12.18
CA ALA A 231 -10.75 3.21 -11.26
C ALA A 231 -11.00 3.77 -9.85
N ASN A 232 -11.00 2.89 -8.86
CA ASN A 232 -11.19 3.17 -7.44
C ASN A 232 -9.87 2.92 -6.70
N LEU A 233 -8.81 3.60 -7.15
CA LEU A 233 -7.47 3.44 -6.59
C LEU A 233 -7.39 3.99 -5.17
N VAL A 234 -6.49 3.41 -4.38
CA VAL A 234 -6.13 3.95 -3.07
C VAL A 234 -5.45 5.29 -3.25
N GLN A 235 -6.05 6.35 -2.71
CA GLN A 235 -5.46 7.68 -2.69
C GLN A 235 -4.39 7.78 -1.61
N THR A 236 -3.26 8.40 -1.94
CA THR A 236 -2.25 8.78 -0.96
C THR A 236 -2.78 9.94 -0.12
N ILE A 237 -2.77 9.79 1.20
CA ILE A 237 -3.19 10.80 2.16
C ILE A 237 -2.03 11.02 3.13
N GLU A 238 -1.49 12.24 3.16
CA GLU A 238 -0.51 12.65 4.17
C GLU A 238 -1.25 13.19 5.41
N ALA A 239 -0.79 12.81 6.60
CA ALA A 239 -1.32 13.30 7.86
C ALA A 239 -0.21 13.50 8.90
N ASP A 240 -0.24 14.63 9.61
CA ASP A 240 0.65 14.90 10.74
C ASP A 240 -0.10 14.63 12.06
N PRO A 241 0.18 13.51 12.76
CA PRO A 241 -0.46 13.21 14.03
C PRO A 241 -0.01 14.16 15.17
N TYR A 242 0.96 15.04 14.92
CA TYR A 242 1.47 16.02 15.88
C TYR A 242 1.00 17.45 15.58
N ASP A 243 0.16 17.66 14.55
CA ASP A 243 -0.41 18.97 14.29
C ASP A 243 -1.31 19.44 15.45
N ALA A 244 -1.44 20.75 15.62
CA ALA A 244 -2.16 21.32 16.77
C ALA A 244 -3.64 20.93 16.84
N LYS A 245 -4.26 20.59 15.70
CA LYS A 245 -5.67 20.14 15.60
C LYS A 245 -5.79 18.65 15.94
N ALA A 246 -4.85 17.82 15.50
CA ALA A 246 -4.77 16.41 15.87
C ALA A 246 -4.55 16.25 17.39
N LEU A 247 -3.61 17.01 17.97
CA LEU A 247 -3.37 17.03 19.41
C LEU A 247 -4.59 17.55 20.20
N ALA A 248 -5.23 18.64 19.76
CA ALA A 248 -6.43 19.16 20.42
C ALA A 248 -7.65 18.22 20.31
N ALA A 249 -7.65 17.30 19.34
CA ALA A 249 -8.70 16.29 19.17
C ALA A 249 -8.45 15.01 19.99
N ASP A 250 -7.27 14.81 20.59
CA ASP A 250 -6.97 13.63 21.40
C ASP A 250 -7.48 13.81 22.86
N PRO A 251 -8.53 13.09 23.29
CA PRO A 251 -9.07 13.22 24.64
C PRO A 251 -8.12 12.70 25.73
N SER A 252 -7.06 11.96 25.38
CA SER A 252 -6.07 11.46 26.33
C SER A 252 -5.11 12.56 26.79
N ILE A 253 -4.80 13.55 25.95
CA ILE A 253 -3.92 14.69 26.27
C ILE A 253 -4.54 15.58 27.36
N HIS A 254 -5.87 15.67 27.40
CA HIS A 254 -6.61 16.43 28.40
C HIS A 254 -7.17 15.57 29.55
N ARG A 255 -6.74 14.31 29.68
CA ARG A 255 -7.19 13.43 30.78
C ARG A 255 -6.70 13.95 32.12
N ALA A 256 -7.61 14.36 32.99
CA ALA A 256 -7.31 14.65 34.38
C ALA A 256 -6.78 13.38 35.10
N VAL A 257 -5.50 13.39 35.48
CA VAL A 257 -4.87 12.32 36.26
C VAL A 257 -4.95 12.68 37.74
N THR A 258 -5.81 11.98 38.49
CA THR A 258 -5.87 12.13 39.95
C THR A 258 -4.61 11.55 40.58
N ILE A 259 -3.75 12.43 41.12
CA ILE A 259 -2.56 12.01 41.87
C ILE A 259 -3.01 11.53 43.25
N HIS A 260 -2.87 10.22 43.50
CA HIS A 260 -3.07 9.62 44.80
C HIS A 260 -1.79 9.66 45.64
N THR A 261 -1.96 10.04 46.90
CA THR A 261 -0.98 10.14 47.97
C THR A 261 -1.45 9.29 49.15
N SER A 262 -0.61 9.07 50.16
CA SER A 262 -1.01 8.31 51.35
C SER A 262 -2.20 8.90 52.12
N THR A 263 -2.54 10.17 51.91
CA THR A 263 -3.66 10.87 52.56
C THR A 263 -4.97 10.92 51.75
N ASN A 264 -4.94 10.58 50.45
CA ASN A 264 -6.12 10.58 49.58
C ASN A 264 -6.19 9.35 48.65
N ALA A 265 -5.50 8.26 49.01
CA ALA A 265 -5.65 6.97 48.35
C ALA A 265 -7.04 6.39 48.69
N PRO A 266 -7.95 6.21 47.72
CA PRO A 266 -9.26 5.63 47.99
C PRO A 266 -9.11 4.18 48.44
N LEU A 267 -10.00 3.77 49.34
CA LEU A 267 -10.19 2.36 49.68
C LEU A 267 -10.39 1.56 48.39
N ALA A 268 -9.75 0.40 48.28
CA ALA A 268 -9.84 -0.42 47.08
C ALA A 268 -11.32 -0.87 46.89
N PRO A 269 -12.04 -0.39 45.87
CA PRO A 269 -13.49 -0.61 45.71
C PRO A 269 -13.78 -2.10 45.63
N ASN A 270 -14.93 -2.58 46.09
CA ASN A 270 -15.27 -4.00 46.05
C ASN A 270 -15.41 -4.53 44.62
N LEU A 271 -15.40 -5.86 44.47
CA LEU A 271 -15.52 -6.48 43.14
C LEU A 271 -16.83 -6.08 42.46
N ASP A 272 -17.89 -5.94 43.25
CA ASP A 272 -19.21 -5.58 42.75
C ASP A 272 -19.38 -4.09 42.41
N ASP A 273 -18.46 -3.25 42.88
CA ASP A 273 -18.38 -1.83 42.53
C ASP A 273 -17.72 -1.61 41.15
N LEU A 274 -17.00 -2.61 40.62
CA LEU A 274 -16.46 -2.54 39.26
C LEU A 274 -17.62 -2.64 38.25
N PRO A 275 -17.70 -1.75 37.23
CA PRO A 275 -18.75 -1.82 36.24
C PRO A 275 -18.73 -3.16 35.51
N LEU A 276 -19.90 -3.79 35.40
CA LEU A 276 -20.11 -4.96 34.55
C LEU A 276 -20.36 -4.47 33.13
N LYS A 277 -19.49 -4.80 32.17
CA LYS A 277 -19.59 -4.34 30.78
C LYS A 277 -19.54 -5.51 29.80
N SER A 278 -20.27 -5.41 28.69
CA SER A 278 -20.18 -6.32 27.54
C SER A 278 -18.98 -6.04 26.63
N SER A 279 -18.42 -4.83 26.69
CA SER A 279 -17.25 -4.43 25.89
C SER A 279 -16.45 -3.29 26.55
N VAL A 280 -15.21 -3.13 26.11
CA VAL A 280 -14.36 -1.96 26.43
C VAL A 280 -13.59 -1.50 25.19
N SER A 281 -13.34 -0.19 25.10
CA SER A 281 -12.65 0.43 23.96
C SER A 281 -11.46 1.27 24.41
N GLN A 282 -10.39 1.26 23.63
CA GLN A 282 -9.16 2.01 23.85
C GLN A 282 -8.41 2.21 22.51
N HIS A 283 -7.98 3.45 22.23
CA HIS A 283 -7.23 3.83 21.01
C HIS A 283 -7.82 3.33 19.68
N GLY A 284 -9.16 3.34 19.55
CA GLY A 284 -9.85 2.86 18.34
C GLY A 284 -9.91 1.33 18.21
N ILE A 285 -9.54 0.59 19.26
CA ILE A 285 -9.74 -0.87 19.37
C ILE A 285 -10.86 -1.11 20.39
N THR A 286 -11.83 -1.95 20.06
CA THR A 286 -12.90 -2.39 20.96
C THR A 286 -12.87 -3.91 21.12
N TRP A 287 -12.83 -4.40 22.35
CA TRP A 287 -13.01 -5.82 22.65
C TRP A 287 -14.44 -6.05 23.16
N THR A 288 -15.16 -6.99 22.54
CA THR A 288 -16.49 -7.42 22.96
C THR A 288 -16.39 -8.81 23.59
N PHE A 289 -16.94 -8.97 24.78
CA PHE A 289 -16.89 -10.19 25.57
C PHE A 289 -18.12 -11.08 25.27
N ALA A 290 -17.93 -12.40 25.26
CA ALA A 290 -19.03 -13.36 25.07
C ALA A 290 -20.07 -13.31 26.21
N LYS A 291 -19.66 -12.84 27.39
CA LYS A 291 -20.53 -12.53 28.55
C LYS A 291 -20.01 -11.25 29.20
N PRO A 292 -20.87 -10.40 29.79
CA PRO A 292 -20.42 -9.22 30.50
C PRO A 292 -19.41 -9.53 31.61
N ALA A 293 -18.35 -8.73 31.69
CA ALA A 293 -17.24 -8.90 32.62
C ALA A 293 -17.09 -7.70 33.55
N ARG A 294 -16.58 -7.91 34.76
CA ARG A 294 -16.21 -6.83 35.68
C ARG A 294 -14.91 -6.20 35.18
N VAL A 295 -14.92 -4.90 34.90
CA VAL A 295 -13.76 -4.19 34.31
C VAL A 295 -13.25 -3.06 35.19
N GLY A 296 -11.96 -2.75 35.07
CA GLY A 296 -11.35 -1.57 35.64
C GLY A 296 -10.21 -1.06 34.76
N GLN A 297 -9.59 0.05 35.15
CA GLN A 297 -8.43 0.62 34.46
C GLN A 297 -7.21 0.67 35.39
N PHE A 298 -6.05 0.48 34.80
CA PHE A 298 -4.77 0.84 35.42
C PHE A 298 -4.55 2.36 35.38
N VAL A 299 -3.58 2.88 36.14
CA VAL A 299 -3.33 4.33 36.25
C VAL A 299 -2.93 4.98 34.92
N ASN A 300 -2.32 4.23 34.00
CA ASN A 300 -1.98 4.68 32.64
C ASN A 300 -3.18 4.64 31.66
N GLY A 301 -4.32 4.11 32.10
CA GLY A 301 -5.56 4.04 31.32
C GLY A 301 -5.87 2.69 30.67
N ASP A 302 -4.92 1.75 30.65
CA ASP A 302 -5.14 0.40 30.10
C ASP A 302 -6.27 -0.33 30.82
N TRP A 303 -7.08 -1.07 30.07
CA TRP A 303 -8.16 -1.87 30.64
C TRP A 303 -7.69 -3.20 31.24
N TYR A 304 -8.34 -3.61 32.33
CA TYR A 304 -8.33 -4.99 32.80
C TYR A 304 -9.74 -5.57 32.97
N VAL A 305 -9.85 -6.88 32.76
CA VAL A 305 -11.02 -7.71 33.08
C VAL A 305 -10.71 -8.59 34.30
N VAL A 306 -11.69 -8.83 35.17
CA VAL A 306 -11.53 -9.69 36.35
C VAL A 306 -12.19 -11.05 36.13
N GLY A 307 -11.40 -12.12 36.31
CA GLY A 307 -11.81 -13.50 36.06
C GLY A 307 -11.67 -13.93 34.59
N PRO A 308 -11.79 -15.25 34.29
CA PRO A 308 -11.71 -15.73 32.92
C PRO A 308 -12.74 -15.06 32.00
N VAL A 309 -12.29 -14.61 30.83
CA VAL A 309 -13.10 -13.86 29.86
C VAL A 309 -12.86 -14.42 28.47
N THR A 310 -13.93 -14.65 27.70
CA THR A 310 -13.84 -14.96 26.27
C THR A 310 -14.12 -13.71 25.46
N ILE A 311 -13.14 -13.30 24.65
CA ILE A 311 -13.31 -12.24 23.66
C ILE A 311 -14.02 -12.84 22.45
N GLN A 312 -15.19 -12.32 22.14
CA GLN A 312 -16.06 -12.79 21.06
C GLN A 312 -15.82 -12.03 19.76
N ALA A 313 -15.59 -10.72 19.85
CA ALA A 313 -15.31 -9.85 18.72
C ALA A 313 -14.24 -8.81 19.09
N ILE A 314 -13.47 -8.39 18.09
CA ILE A 314 -12.58 -7.24 18.14
C ILE A 314 -12.98 -6.33 16.99
N ASP A 315 -13.06 -5.03 17.25
CA ASP A 315 -13.22 -3.99 16.24
C ASP A 315 -11.97 -3.07 16.27
N PRO A 316 -11.32 -2.75 15.13
CA PRO A 316 -11.60 -3.26 13.79
C PRO A 316 -11.41 -4.78 13.69
N ARG A 317 -12.26 -5.42 12.87
CA ARG A 317 -12.25 -6.87 12.70
C ARG A 317 -10.88 -7.36 12.17
N PRO A 318 -10.27 -8.39 12.78
CA PRO A 318 -9.15 -9.10 12.17
C PRO A 318 -9.59 -9.78 10.87
N LEU A 319 -8.83 -9.56 9.78
CA LEU A 319 -9.08 -10.12 8.45
C LEU A 319 -7.97 -11.12 8.09
N TYR A 320 -8.32 -12.20 7.39
CA TYR A 320 -7.38 -13.25 6.99
C TYR A 320 -7.46 -13.57 5.50
N GLY A 321 -6.31 -13.73 4.84
CA GLY A 321 -6.23 -14.11 3.42
C GLY A 321 -7.10 -13.24 2.50
N ALA A 322 -7.98 -13.88 1.71
CA ALA A 322 -8.88 -13.20 0.78
C ALA A 322 -9.88 -12.21 1.42
N GLU A 323 -10.04 -12.19 2.75
CA GLU A 323 -10.83 -11.14 3.41
C GLU A 323 -10.16 -9.77 3.38
N ILE A 324 -8.85 -9.71 3.13
CA ILE A 324 -8.09 -8.46 3.01
C ILE A 324 -8.31 -7.92 1.58
N PRO A 325 -8.88 -6.71 1.40
CA PRO A 325 -9.12 -6.17 0.06
C PRO A 325 -7.83 -6.08 -0.76
N ARG A 326 -7.87 -6.48 -2.03
CA ARG A 326 -6.67 -6.54 -2.88
C ARG A 326 -5.95 -5.20 -2.99
N ARG A 327 -6.71 -4.09 -3.06
CA ARG A 327 -6.20 -2.71 -3.05
C ARG A 327 -5.44 -2.30 -1.77
N GLU A 328 -5.64 -3.01 -0.65
CA GLU A 328 -4.96 -2.74 0.62
C GLU A 328 -3.65 -3.53 0.78
N LEU A 329 -3.33 -4.45 -0.14
CA LEU A 329 -2.12 -5.26 -0.11
C LEU A 329 -0.91 -4.44 -0.57
N ASP A 330 0.17 -4.52 0.22
CA ASP A 330 1.49 -4.00 -0.15
C ASP A 330 2.37 -5.12 -0.76
N HIS A 331 3.59 -4.79 -1.18
CA HIS A 331 4.48 -5.76 -1.80
C HIS A 331 4.87 -6.91 -0.85
N MET A 332 5.00 -6.64 0.46
CA MET A 332 5.35 -7.65 1.46
C MET A 332 4.19 -8.61 1.73
N ASP A 333 2.94 -8.10 1.68
CA ASP A 333 1.74 -8.94 1.67
C ASP A 333 1.71 -9.85 0.43
N LEU A 334 2.04 -9.32 -0.75
CA LEU A 334 1.99 -10.05 -2.02
C LEU A 334 3.04 -11.16 -2.11
N GLU A 335 4.22 -10.98 -1.52
CA GLU A 335 5.27 -12.01 -1.39
C GLU A 335 4.82 -13.21 -0.53
N ARG A 336 3.80 -13.05 0.32
CA ARG A 336 3.30 -14.12 1.21
C ARG A 336 2.17 -14.92 0.56
N PRO A 337 2.10 -16.25 0.80
CA PRO A 337 0.92 -17.05 0.45
C PRO A 337 -0.35 -16.48 1.08
N GLU A 338 -1.46 -16.46 0.35
CA GLU A 338 -2.71 -15.85 0.80
C GLU A 338 -3.18 -16.38 2.17
N ALA A 339 -3.08 -17.70 2.40
CA ALA A 339 -3.45 -18.34 3.67
C ALA A 339 -2.62 -17.87 4.89
N GLN A 340 -1.51 -17.15 4.68
CA GLN A 340 -0.64 -16.60 5.72
C GLN A 340 -0.86 -15.09 5.96
N ARG A 341 -1.78 -14.44 5.23
CA ARG A 341 -2.02 -13.00 5.36
C ARG A 341 -2.98 -12.68 6.50
N VAL A 342 -2.69 -11.61 7.24
CA VAL A 342 -3.50 -11.12 8.37
C VAL A 342 -3.46 -9.60 8.44
N ARG A 343 -4.58 -8.97 8.81
CA ARG A 343 -4.73 -7.52 8.99
C ARG A 343 -5.54 -7.25 10.26
N ASN A 344 -5.20 -6.22 11.04
CA ASN A 344 -5.77 -5.94 12.38
C ASN A 344 -5.68 -7.14 13.34
N GLY A 345 -4.58 -7.90 13.26
CA GLY A 345 -4.37 -9.11 14.05
C GLY A 345 -4.19 -8.85 15.54
N PHE A 346 -4.27 -9.93 16.32
CA PHE A 346 -4.06 -9.92 17.76
C PHE A 346 -3.25 -11.15 18.19
N MET A 347 -2.64 -11.06 19.36
CA MET A 347 -1.90 -12.15 19.98
C MET A 347 -2.23 -12.20 21.47
N LEU A 348 -2.78 -13.32 21.94
CA LEU A 348 -2.81 -13.66 23.36
C LEU A 348 -1.38 -14.04 23.79
N ASN A 349 -0.86 -13.36 24.81
CA ASN A 349 0.49 -13.55 25.36
C ASN A 349 1.58 -13.61 24.27
N PRO A 350 1.83 -12.51 23.53
CA PRO A 350 2.87 -12.50 22.50
C PRO A 350 4.24 -12.88 23.10
N PRO A 351 5.08 -13.62 22.35
CA PRO A 351 6.35 -14.08 22.86
C PRO A 351 7.29 -12.90 23.12
N ALA A 352 8.15 -13.02 24.14
CA ALA A 352 9.22 -12.07 24.41
C ALA A 352 10.41 -12.28 23.44
N ALA A 353 10.12 -12.24 22.13
CA ALA A 353 11.04 -12.51 21.04
C ALA A 353 10.71 -11.62 19.83
N MET A 354 11.62 -11.56 18.85
CA MET A 354 11.40 -10.82 17.59
C MET A 354 10.49 -11.62 16.63
N LYS A 355 9.24 -11.86 17.04
CA LYS A 355 8.22 -12.60 16.29
C LYS A 355 6.81 -12.07 16.59
N VAL A 356 6.04 -11.76 15.55
CA VAL A 356 4.67 -11.22 15.64
C VAL A 356 3.77 -11.77 14.52
N ALA A 357 2.45 -11.71 14.72
CA ALA A 357 1.43 -12.06 13.72
C ALA A 357 0.24 -11.06 13.71
N TYR A 358 0.53 -9.79 13.97
CA TYR A 358 -0.46 -8.72 13.94
C TYR A 358 -0.84 -8.29 12.50
N ASP A 359 0.13 -8.32 11.59
CA ASP A 359 -0.03 -7.83 10.22
C ASP A 359 0.98 -8.50 9.29
N SER A 360 0.55 -8.98 8.13
CA SER A 360 1.42 -9.66 7.17
C SER A 360 2.37 -8.73 6.41
N GLY A 361 2.13 -7.41 6.40
CA GLY A 361 3.08 -6.42 5.91
C GLY A 361 4.27 -6.18 6.87
N VAL A 362 4.40 -6.94 7.96
CA VAL A 362 5.60 -6.87 8.82
C VAL A 362 6.76 -7.54 8.09
N ARG A 363 7.80 -6.76 7.75
CA ARG A 363 8.96 -7.21 6.98
C ARG A 363 9.71 -8.40 7.62
N ASN A 364 10.44 -8.13 8.70
CA ASN A 364 11.50 -9.03 9.20
C ASN A 364 11.01 -10.06 10.23
N TRP A 365 9.96 -9.73 10.99
CA TRP A 365 9.59 -10.45 12.22
C TRP A 365 8.19 -11.08 12.19
N PHE A 366 7.60 -11.23 11.00
CA PHE A 366 6.31 -11.90 10.85
C PHE A 366 6.47 -13.42 10.94
N ASP A 367 5.71 -14.06 11.83
CA ASP A 367 5.64 -15.51 11.94
C ASP A 367 4.16 -15.98 11.78
N PRO A 368 3.77 -16.53 10.62
CA PRO A 368 2.39 -16.89 10.35
C PRO A 368 1.86 -18.00 11.27
N ALA A 369 2.73 -18.78 11.93
CA ALA A 369 2.31 -19.79 12.91
C ALA A 369 1.72 -19.16 14.19
N LEU A 370 1.92 -17.86 14.42
CA LEU A 370 1.37 -17.13 15.56
C LEU A 370 0.02 -16.45 15.29
N ILE A 371 -0.55 -16.60 14.08
CA ILE A 371 -1.88 -16.05 13.73
C ILE A 371 -2.95 -16.71 14.60
N GLN A 372 -3.69 -15.89 15.35
CA GLN A 372 -4.82 -16.34 16.18
C GLN A 372 -6.15 -15.94 15.55
N LYS A 373 -7.23 -16.66 15.87
CA LYS A 373 -8.60 -16.36 15.42
C LYS A 373 -9.54 -16.27 16.62
N LEU A 374 -10.63 -15.52 16.45
CA LEU A 374 -11.68 -15.37 17.46
C LEU A 374 -12.66 -16.56 17.43
N PRO A 375 -13.31 -16.90 18.55
CA PRO A 375 -13.16 -16.29 19.88
C PRO A 375 -11.89 -16.76 20.61
N VAL A 376 -11.38 -15.96 21.54
CA VAL A 376 -10.20 -16.30 22.36
C VAL A 376 -10.50 -16.14 23.86
N THR A 377 -10.13 -17.14 24.66
CA THR A 377 -10.32 -17.12 26.13
C THR A 377 -9.05 -16.67 26.84
N MET A 378 -9.16 -15.57 27.59
CA MET A 378 -8.14 -15.02 28.47
C MET A 378 -8.34 -15.55 29.89
N ASN A 379 -7.32 -16.19 30.45
CA ASN A 379 -7.29 -16.60 31.85
C ASN A 379 -6.58 -15.55 32.71
N PRO A 380 -6.85 -15.50 34.03
CA PRO A 380 -6.13 -14.64 34.96
C PRO A 380 -4.60 -14.75 34.84
N GLY A 381 -3.96 -13.63 34.49
CA GLY A 381 -2.53 -13.54 34.21
C GLY A 381 -2.22 -13.30 32.72
N ASP A 382 -3.19 -13.50 31.83
CA ASP A 382 -3.02 -13.30 30.39
C ASP A 382 -3.10 -11.83 29.98
N SER A 383 -2.39 -11.48 28.92
CA SER A 383 -2.47 -10.18 28.24
C SER A 383 -2.72 -10.38 26.75
N LEU A 384 -3.76 -9.74 26.24
CA LEU A 384 -4.13 -9.75 24.84
C LEU A 384 -3.66 -8.45 24.20
N VAL A 385 -2.78 -8.54 23.21
CA VAL A 385 -2.38 -7.39 22.39
C VAL A 385 -3.16 -7.44 21.09
N SER A 386 -3.88 -6.36 20.79
CA SER A 386 -4.66 -6.19 19.56
C SER A 386 -4.18 -4.96 18.82
N THR A 387 -4.35 -4.93 17.49
CA THR A 387 -3.77 -3.87 16.65
C THR A 387 -4.77 -3.28 15.66
N VAL A 388 -4.54 -2.00 15.32
CA VAL A 388 -5.06 -1.37 14.11
C VAL A 388 -3.91 -1.25 13.13
N SER A 389 -4.09 -1.81 11.95
CA SER A 389 -3.13 -1.73 10.86
C SER A 389 -3.17 -0.37 10.16
N MET A 390 -2.04 0.04 9.59
CA MET A 390 -1.98 1.11 8.59
C MET A 390 -2.78 0.68 7.34
N PRO A 391 -3.71 1.49 6.82
CA PRO A 391 -4.23 1.30 5.47
C PRO A 391 -3.15 1.62 4.43
N LYS A 392 -3.30 1.12 3.20
CA LYS A 392 -2.41 1.51 2.09
C LYS A 392 -2.63 3.00 1.79
N GLY A 393 -1.59 3.70 1.32
CA GLY A 393 -1.65 5.12 0.94
C GLY A 393 -1.68 6.13 2.10
N LEU A 394 -1.89 5.72 3.35
CA LEU A 394 -1.72 6.63 4.49
C LEU A 394 -0.24 6.82 4.79
N VAL A 395 0.20 8.06 4.68
CA VAL A 395 1.56 8.52 4.98
C VAL A 395 1.50 9.37 6.24
N LEU A 396 2.21 8.96 7.29
CA LEU A 396 2.27 9.69 8.56
C LEU A 396 3.59 10.45 8.69
N HIS A 397 3.53 11.74 8.99
CA HIS A 397 4.72 12.47 9.44
C HIS A 397 5.18 11.92 10.80
N ALA A 398 6.50 11.86 11.01
CA ALA A 398 7.08 11.41 12.27
C ALA A 398 8.04 12.46 12.85
N GLN A 399 8.16 12.51 14.17
CA GLN A 399 9.03 13.49 14.84
C GLN A 399 10.53 13.29 14.59
N LEU A 400 10.96 12.07 14.22
CA LEU A 400 12.37 11.65 14.10
C LEU A 400 12.69 10.93 12.76
N ARG A 401 11.72 10.82 11.86
CA ARG A 401 11.83 10.29 10.49
C ARG A 401 10.95 11.16 9.61
N ASN A 402 11.25 11.31 8.32
CA ASN A 402 10.45 12.17 7.45
C ASN A 402 8.97 11.71 7.43
N ASN A 403 8.73 10.53 6.86
CA ASN A 403 7.41 9.94 6.68
C ASN A 403 7.44 8.44 7.07
N ILE A 404 6.27 7.88 7.45
CA ILE A 404 6.03 6.45 7.71
C ILE A 404 4.86 6.01 6.82
N GLU A 405 5.08 5.01 5.98
CA GLU A 405 4.08 4.48 5.04
C GLU A 405 4.14 2.94 5.02
N ARG A 406 2.99 2.26 4.97
CA ARG A 406 2.94 0.80 4.82
C ARG A 406 3.75 0.35 3.59
N GLY A 407 4.58 -0.68 3.75
CA GLY A 407 5.29 -1.28 2.62
C GLY A 407 6.38 -0.38 2.03
N VAL A 408 6.87 0.61 2.78
CA VAL A 408 8.01 1.46 2.41
C VAL A 408 9.13 1.32 3.45
N ASP A 409 10.33 0.96 2.98
CA ASP A 409 11.55 0.79 3.76
C ASP A 409 11.38 -0.14 4.99
N ASP A 410 11.69 0.36 6.19
CA ASP A 410 11.51 -0.26 7.50
C ASP A 410 10.37 0.43 8.29
N SER A 411 9.31 0.83 7.60
CA SER A 411 8.10 1.39 8.21
C SER A 411 7.25 0.30 8.87
N SER A 412 6.62 0.63 9.99
CA SER A 412 5.68 -0.27 10.66
C SER A 412 4.34 -0.32 9.91
N PRO A 413 3.81 -1.50 9.56
CA PRO A 413 2.42 -1.64 9.07
C PRO A 413 1.40 -1.53 10.20
N ILE A 414 1.82 -1.43 11.46
CA ILE A 414 0.95 -1.26 12.63
C ILE A 414 0.83 0.23 12.95
N ARG A 415 -0.40 0.76 12.89
CA ARG A 415 -0.74 2.15 13.26
C ARG A 415 -0.94 2.29 14.76
N THR A 416 -1.54 1.29 15.39
CA THR A 416 -1.94 1.35 16.80
C THR A 416 -1.91 -0.04 17.42
N ALA A 417 -1.49 -0.14 18.67
CA ALA A 417 -1.62 -1.35 19.48
C ALA A 417 -2.22 -0.99 20.84
N ALA A 418 -3.07 -1.85 21.38
CA ALA A 418 -3.61 -1.71 22.73
C ALA A 418 -3.61 -3.06 23.46
N VAL A 419 -3.51 -3.01 24.79
CA VAL A 419 -3.38 -4.19 25.64
C VAL A 419 -4.60 -4.32 26.56
N LEU A 420 -5.23 -5.48 26.55
CA LEU A 420 -6.22 -5.88 27.54
C LEU A 420 -5.58 -6.91 28.49
N THR A 421 -5.64 -6.69 29.80
CA THR A 421 -5.09 -7.64 30.79
C THR A 421 -6.21 -8.39 31.53
N CYS A 422 -6.07 -9.70 31.68
CA CYS A 422 -6.96 -10.50 32.54
C CYS A 422 -6.34 -10.71 33.92
N VAL A 423 -7.09 -10.45 34.99
CA VAL A 423 -6.60 -10.53 36.39
C VAL A 423 -7.51 -11.38 37.26
N SER A 424 -6.95 -12.09 38.24
CA SER A 424 -7.73 -12.98 39.13
C SER A 424 -8.54 -12.23 40.17
N LYS A 425 -8.14 -11.00 40.49
CA LYS A 425 -8.76 -10.10 41.47
C LYS A 425 -8.60 -8.67 40.98
N ARG A 426 -9.47 -7.79 41.43
CA ARG A 426 -9.37 -6.32 41.27
C ARG A 426 -7.96 -5.81 41.61
N ARG A 427 -7.55 -4.71 41.01
CA ARG A 427 -6.28 -4.04 41.32
C ARG A 427 -6.53 -2.83 42.24
N PRO A 428 -5.62 -2.54 43.19
CA PRO A 428 -5.66 -1.29 43.93
C PRO A 428 -5.64 -0.07 43.01
N VAL A 429 -6.29 1.02 43.41
CA VAL A 429 -6.21 2.29 42.67
C VAL A 429 -4.76 2.77 42.64
N GLY A 430 -4.31 3.29 41.50
CA GLY A 430 -2.91 3.66 41.27
C GLY A 430 -2.00 2.52 40.80
N THR A 431 -2.51 1.29 40.61
CA THR A 431 -1.72 0.19 40.02
C THR A 431 -1.38 0.48 38.55
N MET A 432 -0.12 0.30 38.15
CA MET A 432 0.33 0.27 36.75
C MET A 432 0.14 -1.11 36.13
N THR A 433 -0.01 -1.18 34.81
CA THR A 433 0.12 -2.45 34.06
C THR A 433 1.49 -3.08 34.32
N THR A 434 1.51 -4.41 34.39
CA THR A 434 2.77 -5.17 34.33
C THR A 434 3.07 -5.51 32.88
N THR A 435 4.29 -5.27 32.43
CA THR A 435 4.79 -5.75 31.12
C THR A 435 4.53 -7.25 30.98
N GLY A 436 4.14 -7.69 29.78
CA GLY A 436 3.68 -9.06 29.51
C GLY A 436 4.60 -10.13 30.08
N ARG A 437 4.02 -11.11 30.78
CA ARG A 437 4.77 -12.15 31.49
C ARG A 437 4.88 -13.40 30.61
N ASP A 438 6.08 -13.69 30.14
CA ASP A 438 6.41 -15.00 29.55
C ASP A 438 6.22 -16.10 30.62
N ARG A 439 5.50 -17.17 30.26
CA ARG A 439 5.30 -18.34 31.14
C ARG A 439 6.52 -19.27 31.18
N GLY A 440 7.49 -19.11 30.26
CA GLY A 440 8.62 -20.03 30.06
C GLY A 440 9.93 -19.69 30.80
N ARG A 441 10.07 -18.52 31.42
CA ARG A 441 11.32 -18.12 32.11
C ARG A 441 11.12 -17.58 33.53
N PRO A 442 11.60 -18.28 34.58
CA PRO A 442 11.65 -17.73 35.93
C PRO A 442 12.83 -16.75 36.05
N GLY A 443 12.68 -15.54 35.52
CA GLY A 443 13.74 -14.52 35.58
C GLY A 443 13.31 -13.13 35.12
N THR A 444 13.03 -12.25 36.09
CA THR A 444 12.92 -10.76 36.00
C THR A 444 11.87 -10.15 35.03
N HIS A 445 11.13 -9.08 35.36
CA HIS A 445 11.11 -8.24 36.55
C HIS A 445 9.78 -8.32 37.32
N SER A 446 9.88 -8.43 38.65
CA SER A 446 8.74 -8.25 39.55
C SER A 446 8.61 -6.78 39.94
N SER A 447 7.49 -6.13 39.60
CA SER A 447 7.19 -4.75 40.03
C SER A 447 6.81 -4.65 41.52
N THR A 448 6.75 -5.78 42.25
CA THR A 448 6.41 -5.86 43.69
C THR A 448 7.50 -5.29 44.62
N ARG A 449 8.47 -4.50 44.12
CA ARG A 449 9.38 -3.67 44.92
C ARG A 449 9.19 -2.15 44.75
N CYS A 450 8.19 -1.70 43.99
CA CYS A 450 7.72 -0.30 44.02
C CYS A 450 6.70 -0.10 45.17
N GLY A 451 7.13 -0.40 46.40
CA GLY A 451 6.45 0.13 47.58
C GLY A 451 6.81 1.60 47.78
N HIS A 452 5.91 2.40 48.35
CA HIS A 452 6.15 3.82 48.67
C HIS A 452 7.39 4.09 49.57
N ALA A 453 7.99 3.04 50.15
CA ALA A 453 9.15 3.13 51.05
C ALA A 453 10.53 3.18 50.35
N THR A 454 10.62 2.89 49.05
CA THR A 454 11.91 2.78 48.32
C THR A 454 12.15 3.84 47.25
N ALA A 455 11.27 4.85 47.12
CA ALA A 455 11.58 6.04 46.35
C ALA A 455 12.62 6.90 47.11
N PRO A 456 13.72 7.35 46.49
CA PRO A 456 14.64 8.28 47.13
C PRO A 456 13.90 9.59 47.44
N ARG A 457 13.80 9.94 48.72
CA ARG A 457 13.20 11.21 49.16
C ARG A 457 14.06 12.38 48.68
N PHE A 458 13.70 12.97 47.54
CA PHE A 458 14.24 14.26 47.14
C PHE A 458 13.89 15.30 48.21
N ARG A 459 14.90 15.74 48.97
CA ARG A 459 14.77 16.99 49.72
C ARG A 459 14.71 18.13 48.71
N LEU A 460 13.64 18.91 48.76
CA LEU A 460 13.61 20.21 48.10
C LEU A 460 14.71 21.08 48.73
N PRO A 461 15.65 21.65 47.95
CA PRO A 461 16.56 22.65 48.46
C PRO A 461 15.77 23.94 48.79
N PRO A 462 16.20 24.74 49.79
CA PRO A 462 15.55 26.01 50.09
C PRO A 462 15.71 27.01 48.93
N THR A 463 14.75 27.93 48.85
CA THR A 463 14.60 28.95 47.81
C THR A 463 15.86 29.75 47.50
N VAL A 464 16.30 29.75 46.23
CA VAL A 464 17.29 30.71 45.71
C VAL A 464 16.92 31.15 44.29
N GLY A 465 16.74 32.45 44.11
CA GLY A 465 17.27 33.22 42.98
C GLY A 465 16.81 32.88 41.55
N ASN A 466 15.83 33.66 41.09
CA ASN A 466 15.48 33.95 39.69
C ASN A 466 16.68 33.89 38.71
N ASN A 467 16.70 32.91 37.79
CA ASN A 467 17.88 32.61 36.96
C ASN A 467 17.60 32.76 35.45
N ARG A 468 17.46 34.01 35.00
CA ARG A 468 17.15 34.37 33.59
C ARG A 468 18.38 34.34 32.65
N THR A 469 19.49 33.71 33.07
CA THR A 469 20.83 33.96 32.52
C THR A 469 21.55 32.71 31.98
N ARG A 470 20.81 31.66 31.59
CA ARG A 470 21.39 30.46 30.92
C ARG A 470 20.85 30.12 29.52
N ILE A 471 19.88 30.87 29.00
CA ILE A 471 19.37 30.67 27.63
C ILE A 471 20.11 31.55 26.60
N ALA A 472 20.71 32.67 27.04
CA ALA A 472 21.34 33.65 26.15
C ALA A 472 22.69 33.23 25.54
N THR A 473 23.36 32.20 26.07
CA THR A 473 24.74 31.84 25.66
C THR A 473 24.80 30.78 24.56
N THR A 474 23.79 29.90 24.46
CA THR A 474 23.76 28.85 23.43
C THR A 474 23.32 29.39 22.07
N VAL A 475 22.36 30.33 22.04
CA VAL A 475 21.84 30.94 20.80
C VAL A 475 22.90 31.78 20.06
N ARG A 476 23.87 32.37 20.78
CA ARG A 476 24.98 33.13 20.18
C ARG A 476 26.11 32.26 19.58
N ARG A 477 26.05 30.93 19.71
CA ARG A 477 27.05 30.01 19.13
C ARG A 477 26.60 29.32 17.84
N LEU A 478 25.30 29.32 17.54
CA LEU A 478 24.74 28.79 16.29
C LEU A 478 24.70 29.85 15.17
N ASN A 479 24.39 31.12 15.49
CA ASN A 479 24.38 32.22 14.50
C ASN A 479 25.79 32.78 14.16
N ARG A 480 26.86 31.98 14.28
CA ARG A 480 28.22 32.40 13.86
C ARG A 480 28.94 31.40 12.95
N SER A 481 28.22 30.39 12.46
CA SER A 481 28.69 29.42 11.45
C SER A 481 27.97 29.57 10.10
N VAL A 482 27.31 30.72 9.86
CA VAL A 482 26.50 31.00 8.65
C VAL A 482 27.01 32.24 7.88
N GLU A 483 28.06 32.91 8.36
CA GLU A 483 28.67 34.09 7.72
C GLU A 483 30.16 33.90 7.34
N ARG A 484 30.64 32.65 7.34
CA ARG A 484 31.93 32.28 6.73
C ARG A 484 31.77 30.90 6.09
N ASP A 485 31.47 30.93 4.80
CA ASP A 485 32.11 30.13 3.74
C ASP A 485 31.36 30.44 2.43
N GLY A 486 31.56 31.67 1.97
CA GLY A 486 31.35 32.05 0.58
C GLY A 486 32.69 31.98 -0.16
N ASP A 487 32.62 31.55 -1.42
CA ASP A 487 33.69 31.38 -2.42
C ASP A 487 34.58 30.11 -2.43
N ALA A 488 34.71 29.62 -3.67
CA ALA A 488 35.77 28.78 -4.25
C ALA A 488 35.91 27.28 -3.87
N GLY A 489 35.45 26.42 -4.78
CA GLY A 489 36.41 25.70 -5.63
C GLY A 489 36.68 24.20 -5.40
N ALA A 490 36.01 23.36 -6.21
CA ALA A 490 36.52 22.16 -6.89
C ALA A 490 37.13 20.94 -6.11
N LEU A 491 36.56 19.76 -6.41
CA LEU A 491 37.19 18.43 -6.56
C LEU A 491 37.94 17.78 -5.37
N ALA A 492 37.38 16.69 -4.83
CA ALA A 492 37.95 15.33 -4.97
C ALA A 492 37.03 14.23 -4.41
N HIS A 493 37.03 13.05 -5.03
CA HIS A 493 36.46 11.80 -4.47
C HIS A 493 37.38 11.20 -3.40
N ALA A 494 36.81 10.58 -2.36
CA ALA A 494 37.45 9.46 -1.65
C ALA A 494 36.43 8.54 -0.97
N HIS A 495 36.33 7.29 -1.43
CA HIS A 495 35.75 6.18 -0.66
C HIS A 495 36.71 5.79 0.48
N ILE A 496 36.18 5.45 1.66
CA ILE A 496 36.86 4.53 2.60
C ILE A 496 35.85 3.53 3.18
N TYR A 497 36.00 2.26 2.79
CA TYR A 497 35.49 1.12 3.55
C TYR A 497 36.41 0.87 4.75
N GLY A 498 35.85 0.50 5.90
CA GLY A 498 36.62 0.11 7.10
C GLY A 498 36.01 -1.11 7.78
N ALA A 499 36.63 -2.28 7.61
CA ALA A 499 36.26 -3.51 8.30
C ALA A 499 36.84 -3.54 9.73
N GLY A 500 36.27 -4.38 10.60
CA GLY A 500 36.74 -4.54 11.98
C GLY A 500 36.22 -5.80 12.66
N SER A 501 36.76 -6.96 12.29
CA SER A 501 36.60 -8.21 13.03
C SER A 501 37.72 -8.37 14.06
N THR A 502 37.41 -8.81 15.29
CA THR A 502 38.22 -9.76 16.09
C THR A 502 37.60 -10.00 17.48
N SER A 503 37.02 -11.19 17.66
CA SER A 503 37.26 -12.12 18.78
C SER A 503 36.48 -13.41 18.55
#